data_AF-A0A947T3I8-F1
#
_entry.id   AF-A0A947T3I8-F1
#
_cell.length_a   1.000
_cell.length_b   1.000
_cell.length_c   1.000
_cell.angle_alpha   90.00
_cell.angle_beta   90.00
_cell.angle_gamma   90.00
#
_symmetry.space_group_name_H-M   'P 1'
#
loop_
_entity.id
_entity.type
_entity.pdbx_description
1 polymer ?
#
loop_
_entity_poly.entity_id
_entity_poly.type
_entity_poly.pdbx_seq_one_letter_code
_entity_poly.pdbx_strand_id
1 'polypeptide(L)'
;MAVDLHTHSRASDGSDPPQRVVELAAERCLTALALMDHDTLAGIPAAREAAAALGIPLIPGVELSVEWPTGTMHLLAYFLEPGPGPLQDRLEALRNGRAVRNAAIVGALNDLGIDITIEEVEVESGGDSIGRPHIAAILVRKGAVRSMADAFDRYLADGRPAYRRRPRLEAAEAVRLTTASGGVAVVAHPHTVAGSSEGFADAFEAFVD
;
A
#
# COMPACT_ATOMS: atom_id res chain seq x y z
N MET A 1 -18.06 19.18 15.34
CA MET A 1 -18.15 18.06 14.39
C MET A 1 -16.75 17.76 13.91
N ALA A 2 -16.34 16.50 13.99
CA ALA A 2 -15.00 16.05 13.61
C ALA A 2 -15.16 14.93 12.58
N VAL A 3 -14.24 14.87 11.61
CA VAL A 3 -14.15 13.82 10.59
C VAL A 3 -12.74 13.26 10.61
N ASP A 4 -12.60 12.00 10.20
CA ASP A 4 -11.31 11.40 9.90
C ASP A 4 -11.36 10.84 8.49
N LEU A 5 -10.52 11.35 7.60
CA LEU A 5 -10.57 11.05 6.16
C LEU A 5 -9.36 10.23 5.69
N HIS A 6 -8.58 9.68 6.62
CA HIS A 6 -7.41 8.87 6.29
C HIS A 6 -7.15 7.86 7.40
N THR A 7 -7.85 6.71 7.34
CA THR A 7 -7.67 5.60 8.28
C THR A 7 -7.36 4.29 7.59
N HIS A 8 -6.67 3.40 8.30
CA HIS A 8 -6.19 2.12 7.79
C HIS A 8 -6.74 0.99 8.65
N SER A 9 -6.89 -0.18 8.04
CA SER A 9 -7.29 -1.42 8.70
C SER A 9 -6.29 -2.52 8.43
N ARG A 10 -6.53 -3.70 9.01
CA ARG A 10 -5.78 -4.92 8.72
C ARG A 10 -5.96 -5.44 7.28
N ALA A 11 -6.78 -4.79 6.45
CA ALA A 11 -6.76 -5.08 5.02
C ALA A 11 -5.48 -4.57 4.34
N SER A 12 -4.73 -3.66 4.98
CA SER A 12 -3.39 -3.25 4.57
C SER A 12 -2.37 -3.29 5.71
N ASP A 13 -2.20 -2.20 6.47
CA ASP A 13 -1.18 -2.06 7.52
C ASP A 13 -1.71 -1.45 8.84
N GLY A 14 -3.03 -1.33 8.98
CA GLY A 14 -3.68 -0.93 10.23
C GLY A 14 -3.69 -2.03 11.29
N SER A 15 -3.90 -1.66 12.55
CA SER A 15 -3.94 -2.60 13.70
C SER A 15 -5.26 -3.33 13.89
N ASP A 16 -6.34 -2.75 13.37
CA ASP A 16 -7.71 -3.17 13.65
C ASP A 16 -8.43 -3.64 12.38
N PRO A 17 -9.33 -4.64 12.48
CA PRO A 17 -10.14 -5.07 11.33
C PRO A 17 -11.05 -3.92 10.85
N PRO A 18 -11.48 -3.91 9.57
CA PRO A 18 -12.24 -2.78 9.00
C PRO A 18 -13.48 -2.38 9.80
N GLN A 19 -14.21 -3.36 10.35
CA GLN A 19 -15.39 -3.11 11.18
C GLN A 19 -15.03 -2.34 12.46
N ARG A 20 -13.91 -2.73 13.11
CA ARG A 20 -13.47 -2.12 14.37
C ARG A 20 -13.04 -0.67 14.19
N VAL A 21 -12.44 -0.33 13.04
CA VAL A 21 -12.10 1.07 12.69
C VAL A 21 -13.37 1.93 12.68
N VAL A 22 -14.47 1.41 12.14
CA VAL A 22 -15.77 2.11 12.11
C VAL A 22 -16.39 2.24 13.51
N GLU A 23 -16.34 1.18 14.32
CA GLU A 23 -16.81 1.20 15.70
C GLU A 23 -16.07 2.27 16.52
N LEU A 24 -14.75 2.36 16.39
CA LEU A 24 -13.93 3.38 17.05
C LEU A 24 -14.34 4.79 16.63
N ALA A 25 -14.64 5.01 15.35
CA ALA A 25 -15.13 6.29 14.86
C ALA A 25 -16.49 6.67 15.47
N ALA A 26 -17.40 5.70 15.61
CA ALA A 26 -18.70 5.90 16.25
C ALA A 26 -18.57 6.18 17.77
N GLU A 27 -17.72 5.42 18.48
CA GLU A 27 -17.39 5.64 19.90
C GLU A 27 -16.84 7.05 20.16
N ARG A 28 -16.14 7.63 19.19
CA ARG A 28 -15.59 9.00 19.23
C ARG A 28 -16.55 10.06 18.68
N CYS A 29 -17.77 9.68 18.32
CA CYS A 29 -18.79 10.57 17.76
C CYS A 29 -18.31 11.33 16.51
N LEU A 30 -17.50 10.69 15.66
CA LEU A 30 -17.12 11.26 14.37
C LEU A 30 -18.36 11.42 13.48
N THR A 31 -18.38 12.50 12.71
CA THR A 31 -19.47 12.83 11.77
C THR A 31 -19.34 12.06 10.46
N ALA A 32 -18.13 11.64 10.10
CA ALA A 32 -17.83 10.77 8.97
C ALA A 32 -16.44 10.15 9.14
N LEU A 33 -16.21 9.03 8.46
CA LEU A 33 -14.93 8.31 8.40
C LEU A 33 -14.60 7.96 6.93
N ALA A 34 -13.33 8.00 6.54
CA ALA A 34 -12.86 7.32 5.32
C ALA A 34 -11.90 6.17 5.65
N LEU A 35 -12.14 5.00 5.05
CA LEU A 35 -11.20 3.87 5.08
C LEU A 35 -10.36 3.90 3.80
N MET A 36 -9.05 4.01 3.96
CA MET A 36 -8.07 4.32 2.92
C MET A 36 -6.89 3.34 2.94
N ASP A 37 -7.19 2.04 3.00
CA ASP A 37 -6.17 0.99 3.02
C ASP A 37 -5.19 1.09 1.82
N HIS A 38 -3.93 0.71 2.02
CA HIS A 38 -2.89 0.81 0.98
C HIS A 38 -3.14 -0.15 -0.19
N ASP A 39 -3.19 0.39 -1.41
CA ASP A 39 -3.28 -0.34 -2.67
C ASP A 39 -4.44 -1.38 -2.73
N THR A 40 -5.48 -1.26 -1.89
CA THR A 40 -6.57 -2.24 -1.81
C THR A 40 -7.89 -1.63 -1.32
N LEU A 41 -9.00 -2.16 -1.85
CA LEU A 41 -10.37 -1.84 -1.41
C LEU A 41 -11.00 -3.00 -0.61
N ALA A 42 -10.20 -4.02 -0.23
CA ALA A 42 -10.71 -5.25 0.37
C ALA A 42 -11.42 -5.03 1.72
N GLY A 43 -11.08 -3.97 2.46
CA GLY A 43 -11.72 -3.62 3.73
C GLY A 43 -13.09 -2.93 3.58
N ILE A 44 -13.40 -2.36 2.40
CA ILE A 44 -14.59 -1.53 2.20
C ILE A 44 -15.91 -2.27 2.47
N PRO A 45 -16.14 -3.52 2.01
CA PRO A 45 -17.41 -4.21 2.26
C PRO A 45 -17.72 -4.37 3.75
N ALA A 46 -16.71 -4.80 4.52
CA ALA A 46 -16.80 -4.99 5.97
C ALA A 46 -17.05 -3.67 6.71
N ALA A 47 -16.29 -2.62 6.39
CA ALA A 47 -16.49 -1.30 6.98
C ALA A 47 -17.87 -0.72 6.64
N ARG A 48 -18.36 -0.93 5.41
CA ARG A 48 -19.67 -0.44 4.98
C ARG A 48 -20.82 -1.05 5.76
N GLU A 49 -20.76 -2.35 6.01
CA GLU A 49 -21.77 -3.05 6.81
C GLU A 49 -21.81 -2.48 8.25
N ALA A 50 -20.64 -2.34 8.89
CA ALA A 50 -20.55 -1.74 10.22
C ALA A 50 -21.03 -0.28 10.26
N ALA A 51 -20.68 0.51 9.23
CA ALA A 51 -21.06 1.91 9.13
C ALA A 51 -22.58 2.09 9.01
N ALA A 52 -23.23 1.23 8.21
CA ALA A 52 -24.67 1.21 8.07
C ALA A 52 -25.36 0.82 9.39
N ALA A 53 -24.84 -0.16 10.11
CA ALA A 53 -25.39 -0.59 11.40
C ALA A 53 -25.29 0.48 12.49
N LEU A 54 -24.21 1.27 12.49
CA LEU A 54 -23.94 2.32 13.48
C LEU A 54 -24.47 3.70 13.07
N GLY A 55 -24.97 3.85 11.83
CA GLY A 55 -25.48 5.13 11.32
C GLY A 55 -24.39 6.18 11.10
N ILE A 56 -23.13 5.78 10.91
CA ILE A 56 -22.01 6.68 10.62
C ILE A 56 -21.74 6.71 9.11
N PRO A 57 -21.63 7.89 8.48
CA PRO A 57 -21.23 7.98 7.08
C PRO A 57 -19.80 7.45 6.83
N LEU A 58 -19.69 6.49 5.91
CA LEU A 58 -18.42 5.97 5.41
C LEU A 58 -18.12 6.53 4.02
N ILE A 59 -16.93 7.11 3.85
CA ILE A 59 -16.37 7.48 2.56
C ILE A 59 -15.41 6.36 2.13
N PRO A 60 -15.74 5.58 1.10
CA PRO A 60 -14.87 4.51 0.65
C PRO A 60 -13.73 5.07 -0.20
N GLY A 61 -12.54 4.48 -0.09
CA GLY A 61 -11.40 4.88 -0.89
C GLY A 61 -10.19 3.99 -0.68
N VAL A 62 -9.07 4.41 -1.24
CA VAL A 62 -7.80 3.68 -1.21
C VAL A 62 -6.66 4.68 -1.14
N GLU A 63 -5.60 4.33 -0.40
CA GLU A 63 -4.35 5.06 -0.47
C GLU A 63 -3.41 4.38 -1.48
N LEU A 64 -3.14 5.07 -2.58
CA LEU A 64 -2.33 4.59 -3.69
C LEU A 64 -0.86 4.84 -3.43
N SER A 65 -0.05 3.78 -3.48
CA SER A 65 1.42 3.89 -3.52
C SER A 65 1.91 4.24 -4.92
N VAL A 66 2.42 5.47 -5.10
CA VAL A 66 2.94 5.93 -6.39
C VAL A 66 4.46 6.09 -6.37
N GLU A 67 5.09 5.85 -7.52
CA GLU A 67 6.51 6.10 -7.75
C GLU A 67 6.78 7.61 -7.72
N TRP A 68 7.80 8.00 -6.97
CA TRP A 68 8.18 9.40 -6.80
C TRP A 68 9.71 9.52 -6.76
N PRO A 69 10.34 10.61 -7.23
CA PRO A 69 11.80 10.71 -7.30
C PRO A 69 12.54 10.45 -5.98
N THR A 70 11.93 10.82 -4.84
CA THR A 70 12.49 10.59 -3.50
C THR A 70 12.12 9.23 -2.91
N GLY A 71 11.38 8.40 -3.63
CA GLY A 71 11.03 7.03 -3.25
C GLY A 71 9.57 6.69 -3.52
N THR A 72 8.67 7.07 -2.62
CA THR A 72 7.24 6.78 -2.71
C THR A 72 6.45 7.99 -2.26
N MET A 73 5.44 8.37 -3.02
CA MET A 73 4.40 9.29 -2.61
C MET A 73 3.10 8.49 -2.45
N HIS A 74 2.19 8.98 -1.61
CA HIS A 74 0.84 8.44 -1.53
C HIS A 74 -0.22 9.43 -2.04
N LEU A 75 -1.21 8.89 -2.73
CA LEU A 75 -2.41 9.61 -3.17
C LEU A 75 -3.63 8.94 -2.56
N LEU A 76 -4.48 9.73 -1.90
CA LEU A 76 -5.81 9.32 -1.48
C LEU A 76 -6.74 9.38 -2.68
N ALA A 77 -7.40 8.26 -2.97
CA ALA A 77 -8.42 8.18 -4.00
C ALA A 77 -9.78 7.90 -3.33
N TYR A 78 -10.59 8.94 -3.20
CA TYR A 78 -11.87 8.91 -2.51
C TYR A 78 -13.03 8.52 -3.43
N PHE A 79 -14.12 8.06 -2.81
CA PHE A 79 -15.38 7.67 -3.45
C PHE A 79 -15.25 6.48 -4.41
N LEU A 80 -14.41 5.53 -4.06
CA LEU A 80 -14.16 4.32 -4.85
C LEU A 80 -14.73 3.09 -4.16
N GLU A 81 -15.50 2.30 -4.89
CA GLU A 81 -16.04 1.02 -4.42
C GLU A 81 -15.26 -0.17 -5.01
N PRO A 82 -15.23 -1.31 -4.31
CA PRO A 82 -14.83 -2.58 -4.91
C PRO A 82 -15.70 -2.91 -6.12
N GLY A 83 -15.10 -3.48 -7.16
CA GLY A 83 -15.77 -3.82 -8.40
C GLY A 83 -14.87 -3.61 -9.61
N PRO A 84 -15.38 -3.86 -10.82
CA PRO A 84 -14.63 -3.59 -12.05
C PRO A 84 -14.46 -2.08 -12.25
N GLY A 85 -13.30 -1.67 -12.76
CA GLY A 85 -13.05 -0.27 -13.10
C GLY A 85 -11.57 -0.01 -13.39
N PRO A 86 -11.24 1.09 -14.10
CA PRO A 86 -9.86 1.33 -14.54
C PRO A 86 -8.82 1.28 -13.42
N LEU A 87 -9.09 1.93 -12.28
CA LEU A 87 -8.18 1.90 -11.14
C LEU A 87 -8.23 0.56 -10.41
N GLN A 88 -9.40 -0.05 -10.24
CA GLN A 88 -9.57 -1.34 -9.58
C GLN A 88 -8.82 -2.46 -10.31
N ASP A 89 -8.95 -2.52 -11.63
CA ASP A 89 -8.26 -3.47 -12.50
C ASP A 89 -6.73 -3.25 -12.42
N ARG A 90 -6.30 -1.98 -12.35
CA ARG A 90 -4.88 -1.65 -12.18
C ARG A 90 -4.35 -2.07 -10.81
N LEU A 91 -5.10 -1.85 -9.74
CA LEU A 91 -4.74 -2.29 -8.38
C LEU A 91 -4.63 -3.81 -8.31
N GLU A 92 -5.56 -4.54 -8.94
CA GLU A 92 -5.49 -5.99 -9.06
C GLU A 92 -4.23 -6.43 -9.82
N ALA A 93 -3.93 -5.80 -10.97
CA ALA A 93 -2.73 -6.10 -11.74
C ALA A 93 -1.44 -5.83 -10.94
N LEU A 94 -1.38 -4.74 -10.15
CA LEU A 94 -0.24 -4.43 -9.29
C LEU A 94 -0.07 -5.44 -8.14
N ARG A 95 -1.17 -5.88 -7.53
CA ARG A 95 -1.17 -6.92 -6.48
C ARG A 95 -0.71 -8.27 -7.04
N ASN A 96 -1.24 -8.68 -8.19
CA ASN A 96 -0.82 -9.90 -8.88
C ASN A 96 0.66 -9.81 -9.30
N GLY A 97 1.10 -8.66 -9.81
CA GLY A 97 2.50 -8.39 -10.12
C GLY A 97 3.42 -8.49 -8.92
N ARG A 98 2.96 -8.09 -7.71
CA ARG A 98 3.72 -8.25 -6.46
C ARG A 98 3.90 -9.72 -6.10
N ALA A 99 2.86 -10.55 -6.19
CA ALA A 99 2.96 -11.97 -5.93
C ALA A 99 3.94 -12.66 -6.89
N VAL A 100 3.80 -12.41 -8.20
CA VAL A 100 4.70 -12.91 -9.24
C VAL A 100 6.14 -12.47 -8.99
N ARG A 101 6.35 -11.19 -8.64
CA ARG A 101 7.66 -10.64 -8.33
C ARG A 101 8.28 -11.33 -7.11
N ASN A 102 7.53 -11.49 -6.01
CA ASN A 102 8.07 -12.10 -4.80
C ASN A 102 8.49 -13.56 -5.06
N ALA A 103 7.69 -14.32 -5.82
CA ALA A 103 8.07 -15.65 -6.28
C ALA A 103 9.35 -15.63 -7.13
N ALA A 104 9.51 -14.65 -8.02
CA ALA A 104 10.71 -14.49 -8.84
C ALA A 104 11.96 -14.11 -8.02
N ILE A 105 11.81 -13.35 -6.92
CA ILE A 105 12.90 -13.05 -5.98
C ILE A 105 13.31 -14.33 -5.23
N VAL A 106 12.33 -15.10 -4.73
CA VAL A 106 12.55 -16.39 -4.07
C VAL A 106 13.27 -17.37 -5.00
N GLY A 107 12.81 -17.51 -6.24
CA GLY A 107 13.49 -18.33 -7.25
C GLY A 107 14.94 -17.92 -7.48
N ALA A 108 15.19 -16.61 -7.61
CA ALA A 108 16.56 -16.10 -7.78
C ALA A 108 17.47 -16.37 -6.57
N LEU A 109 16.93 -16.39 -5.35
CA LEU A 109 17.68 -16.75 -4.15
C LEU A 109 17.99 -18.25 -4.12
N ASN A 110 17.03 -19.09 -4.51
CA ASN A 110 17.22 -20.53 -4.63
C ASN A 110 18.29 -20.88 -5.68
N ASP A 111 18.30 -20.19 -6.82
CA ASP A 111 19.35 -20.34 -7.86
C ASP A 111 20.75 -19.98 -7.34
N LEU A 112 20.84 -19.15 -6.30
CA LEU A 112 22.08 -18.78 -5.61
C LEU A 112 22.42 -19.73 -4.45
N GLY A 113 21.66 -20.82 -4.28
CA GLY A 113 21.87 -21.84 -3.25
C GLY A 113 21.31 -21.47 -1.88
N ILE A 114 20.40 -20.50 -1.79
CA ILE A 114 19.74 -20.12 -0.54
C ILE A 114 18.34 -20.75 -0.51
N ASP A 115 18.16 -21.74 0.36
CA ASP A 115 16.89 -22.45 0.51
C ASP A 115 15.82 -21.58 1.20
N ILE A 116 14.88 -21.06 0.40
CA ILE A 116 13.76 -20.24 0.86
C ILE A 116 12.52 -20.56 0.04
N THR A 117 11.35 -20.64 0.71
CA THR A 117 10.06 -20.85 0.04
C THR A 117 9.16 -19.63 0.15
N ILE A 118 8.15 -19.52 -0.72
CA ILE A 118 7.21 -18.39 -0.68
C ILE A 118 6.31 -18.48 0.56
N GLU A 119 5.97 -19.69 1.00
CA GLU A 119 5.16 -19.96 2.18
C GLU A 119 5.84 -19.47 3.45
N GLU A 120 7.18 -19.58 3.55
CA GLU A 120 7.93 -18.99 4.65
C GLU A 120 7.76 -17.46 4.69
N VAL A 121 7.77 -16.81 3.51
CA VAL A 121 7.57 -15.35 3.39
C VAL A 121 6.15 -14.94 3.75
N GLU A 122 5.16 -15.75 3.39
CA GLU A 122 3.76 -15.54 3.75
C GLU A 122 3.56 -15.61 5.27
N VAL A 123 4.09 -16.65 5.92
CA VAL A 123 4.05 -16.78 7.38
C VAL A 123 4.76 -15.60 8.06
N GLU A 124 5.91 -15.17 7.53
CA GLU A 124 6.65 -14.03 8.07
C GLU A 124 5.88 -12.71 7.95
N SER A 125 5.08 -12.54 6.90
CA SER A 125 4.28 -11.33 6.70
C SER A 125 3.07 -11.23 7.63
N GLY A 126 2.66 -12.31 8.31
CA GLY A 126 1.48 -12.29 9.18
C GLY A 126 0.15 -12.03 8.46
N GLY A 127 0.12 -12.11 7.12
CA GLY A 127 -1.04 -11.74 6.29
C GLY A 127 -1.00 -10.31 5.74
N ASP A 128 0.03 -9.53 6.08
CA ASP A 128 0.23 -8.18 5.57
C ASP A 128 0.79 -8.19 4.14
N SER A 129 0.99 -6.99 3.56
CA SER A 129 1.55 -6.81 2.21
C SER A 129 2.97 -7.42 2.07
N ILE A 130 3.06 -8.65 1.55
CA ILE A 130 4.31 -9.41 1.36
C ILE A 130 5.35 -8.60 0.54
N GLY A 131 6.60 -8.54 0.99
CA GLY A 131 7.64 -7.75 0.34
C GLY A 131 9.07 -8.15 0.72
N ARG A 132 10.04 -7.40 0.17
CA ARG A 132 11.48 -7.60 0.41
C ARG A 132 11.89 -7.58 1.89
N PRO A 133 11.29 -6.78 2.78
CA PRO A 133 11.61 -6.84 4.21
C PRO A 133 11.34 -8.22 4.81
N HIS A 134 10.20 -8.85 4.50
CA HIS A 134 9.89 -10.21 4.99
C HIS A 134 10.90 -11.24 4.47
N ILE A 135 11.28 -11.13 3.19
CA ILE A 135 12.34 -11.97 2.59
C ILE A 135 13.68 -11.76 3.33
N ALA A 136 14.07 -10.50 3.57
CA ALA A 136 15.29 -10.18 4.31
C ALA A 136 15.29 -10.77 5.73
N ALA A 137 14.15 -10.72 6.43
CA ALA A 137 14.00 -11.28 7.77
C ALA A 137 14.23 -12.80 7.77
N ILE A 138 13.73 -13.50 6.76
CA ILE A 138 13.96 -14.94 6.60
C ILE A 138 15.43 -15.24 6.29
N LEU A 139 16.07 -14.44 5.42
CA LEU A 139 17.50 -14.59 5.13
C LEU A 139 18.36 -14.46 6.40
N VAL A 140 18.00 -13.52 7.29
CA VAL A 140 18.67 -13.37 8.59
C VAL A 140 18.40 -14.59 9.48
N ARG A 141 17.14 -15.02 9.60
CA ARG A 141 16.75 -16.18 10.41
C ARG A 141 17.44 -17.48 10.00
N LYS A 142 17.61 -17.68 8.69
CA LYS A 142 18.32 -18.83 8.11
C LYS A 142 19.85 -18.71 8.18
N GLY A 143 20.38 -17.60 8.69
CA GLY A 143 21.82 -17.36 8.78
C GLY A 143 22.50 -17.12 7.42
N ALA A 144 21.74 -16.89 6.34
CA ALA A 144 22.28 -16.62 5.01
C ALA A 144 22.97 -15.23 4.95
N VAL A 145 22.54 -14.32 5.82
CA VAL A 145 23.06 -12.95 5.98
C VAL A 145 23.06 -12.55 7.45
N ARG A 146 23.88 -11.54 7.79
CA ARG A 146 24.13 -11.14 9.19
C ARG A 146 23.12 -10.13 9.73
N SER A 147 22.42 -9.42 8.85
CA SER A 147 21.44 -8.40 9.21
C SER A 147 20.52 -8.09 8.03
N MET A 148 19.45 -7.34 8.29
CA MET A 148 18.55 -6.84 7.24
C MET A 148 19.33 -6.03 6.20
N ALA A 149 20.24 -5.14 6.63
CA ALA A 149 21.07 -4.35 5.73
C ALA A 149 21.95 -5.25 4.84
N ASP A 150 22.59 -6.27 5.42
CA ASP A 150 23.41 -7.25 4.70
C ASP A 150 22.58 -8.03 3.65
N ALA A 151 21.28 -8.30 3.93
CA ALA A 151 20.35 -8.88 2.98
C ALA A 151 20.12 -7.99 1.75
N PHE A 152 19.87 -6.70 1.97
CA PHE A 152 19.69 -5.73 0.89
C PHE A 152 20.97 -5.54 0.09
N ASP A 153 22.10 -5.34 0.76
CA ASP A 153 23.38 -5.09 0.11
C ASP A 153 23.86 -6.26 -0.75
N ARG A 154 23.59 -7.50 -0.34
CA ARG A 154 24.04 -8.68 -1.09
C ARG A 154 23.05 -9.10 -2.17
N TYR A 155 21.75 -9.02 -1.91
CA TYR A 155 20.75 -9.73 -2.72
C TYR A 155 19.56 -8.90 -3.18
N LEU A 156 19.02 -8.02 -2.33
CA LEU A 156 17.65 -7.49 -2.52
C LEU A 156 17.56 -6.03 -2.98
N ALA A 157 18.63 -5.25 -2.83
CA ALA A 157 18.69 -3.86 -3.29
C ALA A 157 18.76 -3.76 -4.82
N ASP A 158 18.51 -2.58 -5.34
CA ASP A 158 18.46 -2.34 -6.78
C ASP A 158 19.79 -2.70 -7.44
N GLY A 159 19.72 -3.46 -8.54
CA GLY A 159 20.90 -4.01 -9.23
C GLY A 159 21.54 -5.25 -8.58
N ARG A 160 21.00 -5.75 -7.45
CA ARG A 160 21.50 -6.99 -6.82
C ARG A 160 20.92 -8.25 -7.46
N PRO A 161 21.55 -9.43 -7.29
CA PRO A 161 21.22 -10.64 -8.04
C PRO A 161 19.76 -11.10 -7.93
N ALA A 162 19.17 -10.97 -6.74
CA ALA A 162 17.78 -11.35 -6.51
C ALA A 162 16.80 -10.17 -6.68
N TYR A 163 17.27 -9.00 -7.09
CA TYR A 163 16.39 -7.85 -7.34
C TYR A 163 15.47 -8.11 -8.51
N ARG A 164 14.19 -7.81 -8.31
CA ARG A 164 13.19 -7.71 -9.37
C ARG A 164 12.50 -6.37 -9.21
N ARG A 165 12.35 -5.61 -10.31
CA ARG A 165 11.66 -4.31 -10.28
C ARG A 165 10.18 -4.56 -9.96
N ARG A 166 9.62 -3.75 -9.06
CA ARG A 166 8.17 -3.72 -8.81
C ARG A 166 7.56 -2.64 -9.71
N PRO A 167 6.62 -2.97 -10.61
CA PRO A 167 5.81 -1.96 -11.27
C PRO A 167 5.07 -1.15 -10.20
N ARG A 168 5.13 0.16 -10.28
CA ARG A 168 4.35 1.08 -9.43
C ARG A 168 3.48 1.94 -10.33
N LEU A 169 2.49 2.58 -9.72
CA LEU A 169 1.73 3.64 -10.37
C LEU A 169 2.60 4.89 -10.49
N GLU A 170 2.58 5.53 -11.65
CA GLU A 170 3.04 6.90 -11.75
C GLU A 170 1.96 7.85 -11.20
N ALA A 171 2.37 9.00 -10.67
CA ALA A 171 1.49 10.05 -10.17
C ALA A 171 0.36 10.40 -11.17
N ALA A 172 0.71 10.75 -12.40
CA ALA A 172 -0.25 11.11 -13.44
C ALA A 172 -1.16 9.94 -13.84
N GLU A 173 -0.64 8.70 -13.82
CA GLU A 173 -1.44 7.49 -14.05
C GLU A 173 -2.48 7.33 -12.93
N ALA A 174 -2.07 7.47 -11.67
CA ALA A 174 -2.95 7.33 -10.50
C ALA A 174 -4.08 8.37 -10.50
N VAL A 175 -3.79 9.64 -10.78
CA VAL A 175 -4.81 10.70 -10.90
C VAL A 175 -5.79 10.37 -12.03
N ARG A 176 -5.28 10.07 -13.23
CA ARG A 176 -6.11 9.73 -14.39
C ARG A 176 -7.02 8.54 -14.13
N LEU A 177 -6.51 7.46 -13.55
CA LEU A 177 -7.29 6.26 -13.25
C LEU A 177 -8.32 6.52 -12.14
N THR A 178 -7.96 7.30 -11.12
CA THR A 178 -8.89 7.71 -10.07
C THR A 178 -10.08 8.46 -10.66
N THR A 179 -9.82 9.48 -11.49
CA THR A 179 -10.87 10.26 -12.17
C THR A 179 -11.69 9.39 -13.12
N ALA A 180 -11.05 8.50 -13.88
CA ALA A 180 -11.74 7.57 -14.79
C ALA A 180 -12.63 6.55 -14.05
N SER A 181 -12.30 6.23 -12.80
CA SER A 181 -13.13 5.42 -11.90
C SER A 181 -14.17 6.24 -11.12
N GLY A 182 -14.32 7.55 -11.40
CA GLY A 182 -15.30 8.43 -10.74
C GLY A 182 -14.89 8.92 -9.35
N GLY A 183 -13.64 8.69 -8.94
CA GLY A 183 -13.12 9.11 -7.65
C GLY A 183 -12.47 10.50 -7.67
N VAL A 184 -12.05 10.94 -6.49
CA VAL A 184 -11.30 12.20 -6.29
C VAL A 184 -9.92 11.89 -5.75
N ALA A 185 -8.88 12.35 -6.45
CA ALA A 185 -7.49 12.19 -6.03
C ALA A 185 -7.03 13.36 -5.15
N VAL A 186 -6.33 13.07 -4.05
CA VAL A 186 -5.75 14.05 -3.13
C VAL A 186 -4.35 13.58 -2.72
N VAL A 187 -3.37 14.49 -2.66
CA VAL A 187 -2.03 14.15 -2.16
C VAL A 187 -2.10 13.86 -0.66
N ALA A 188 -1.69 12.67 -0.26
CA ALA A 188 -1.65 12.29 1.15
C ALA A 188 -0.42 12.89 1.84
N HIS A 189 -0.57 13.30 3.11
CA HIS A 189 0.50 13.74 4.00
C HIS A 189 1.69 14.43 3.27
N PRO A 190 1.45 15.55 2.57
CA PRO A 190 2.36 15.99 1.51
C PRO A 190 3.71 16.52 2.02
N HIS A 191 3.88 16.67 3.34
CA HIS A 191 5.20 16.94 3.93
C HIS A 191 6.20 15.78 3.75
N THR A 192 5.75 14.59 3.34
CA THR A 192 6.62 13.43 3.08
C THR A 192 7.19 13.39 1.66
N VAL A 193 6.69 14.21 0.74
CA VAL A 193 7.14 14.19 -0.67
C VAL A 193 8.37 15.05 -0.95
N ALA A 194 8.72 15.97 -0.04
CA ALA A 194 9.87 16.84 -0.18
C ALA A 194 10.59 17.04 1.17
N GLY A 195 11.92 17.12 1.13
CA GLY A 195 12.75 17.37 2.31
C GLY A 195 12.75 18.83 2.79
N SER A 196 12.07 19.73 2.06
CA SER A 196 11.96 21.16 2.37
C SER A 196 10.62 21.73 1.89
N SER A 197 10.24 22.90 2.43
CA SER A 197 9.04 23.63 2.03
C SER A 197 9.08 24.15 0.58
N GLU A 198 10.27 24.45 0.05
CA GLU A 198 10.44 24.86 -1.35
C GLU A 198 10.25 23.66 -2.29
N GLY A 199 10.88 22.52 -1.98
CA GLY A 199 10.68 21.30 -2.77
C GLY A 199 9.24 20.77 -2.71
N PHE A 200 8.48 21.13 -1.69
CA PHE A 200 7.05 20.85 -1.59
C PHE A 200 6.24 21.63 -2.64
N ALA A 201 6.54 22.92 -2.84
CA ALA A 201 5.85 23.75 -3.82
C ALA A 201 6.12 23.26 -5.25
N ASP A 202 7.40 22.99 -5.56
CA ASP A 202 7.81 22.45 -6.86
C ASP A 202 7.16 21.08 -7.14
N ALA A 203 7.08 20.22 -6.11
CA ALA A 203 6.39 18.94 -6.22
C ALA A 203 4.91 19.13 -6.55
N PHE A 204 4.24 20.12 -5.94
CA PHE A 204 2.82 20.38 -6.15
C PHE A 204 2.51 20.95 -7.53
N GLU A 205 3.35 21.84 -8.07
CA GLU A 205 3.20 22.36 -9.44
C GLU A 205 3.23 21.25 -10.50
N ALA A 206 4.02 20.20 -10.28
CA ALA A 206 4.08 19.04 -11.17
C ALA A 206 2.77 18.22 -11.22
N PHE A 207 1.79 18.48 -10.35
CA PHE A 207 0.47 17.81 -10.34
C PHE A 207 -0.66 18.63 -10.97
N VAL A 208 -0.42 19.90 -11.29
CA VAL A 208 -1.48 20.82 -11.74
C VAL A 208 -1.72 20.75 -13.26
N ASP A 209 -0.76 20.22 -14.03
CA ASP A 209 -0.83 20.00 -15.48
C ASP A 209 -1.30 18.58 -15.86
#